data_AF-A0A1I7W287-F1
#
_entry.id   AF-A0A1I7W287-F1
#
_cell.length_a   1.000
_cell.length_b   1.000
_cell.length_c   1.000
_cell.angle_alpha   90.00
_cell.angle_beta   90.00
_cell.angle_gamma   90.00
#
_symmetry.space_group_name_H-M   'P 1'
#
loop_
_entity.id
_entity.type
_entity.pdbx_description
1 polymer ?
#
loop_
_entity_poly.entity_id
_entity_poly.type
_entity_poly.pdbx_seq_one_letter_code
_entity_poly.pdbx_strand_id
1 'polypeptide(L)'
;MSGNYPTLAAEMLQQRNDVIARRDSRLGQLLVAPCKTNGITLKNIEFSGGLKGKFEIERINAELELEGQQLANQLVKELDQVEDSIQEKLKKHSESLEINNHVHRYSDYINRINHYQVEIRII
;
A
#
# COMPACT_ATOMS: atom_id res chain seq x y z
N MET A 1 -0.01 28.89 -27.42
CA MET A 1 -0.39 30.28 -27.05
C MET A 1 0.53 30.96 -26.01
N SER A 2 1.45 30.26 -25.32
CA SER A 2 2.30 30.86 -24.25
C SER A 2 3.55 31.62 -24.74
N GLY A 3 3.82 31.67 -26.05
CA GLY A 3 5.05 32.27 -26.60
C GLY A 3 5.14 33.79 -26.52
N ASN A 4 4.00 34.50 -26.38
CA ASN A 4 3.95 35.95 -26.59
C ASN A 4 3.81 36.78 -25.30
N TYR A 5 3.51 36.17 -24.15
CA TYR A 5 3.26 36.90 -22.88
C TYR A 5 3.84 36.17 -21.66
N PRO A 6 5.17 36.07 -21.54
CA PRO A 6 5.81 35.34 -20.44
C PRO A 6 5.46 35.90 -19.06
N THR A 7 5.38 37.24 -18.93
CA THR A 7 5.01 37.89 -17.66
C THR A 7 3.58 37.55 -17.26
N LEU A 8 2.62 37.62 -18.17
CA LEU A 8 1.23 37.23 -17.89
C LEU A 8 1.13 35.75 -17.45
N ALA A 9 1.88 34.85 -18.09
CA ALA A 9 1.90 33.45 -17.68
C ALA A 9 2.45 33.28 -16.26
N ALA A 10 3.52 34.00 -15.89
CA ALA A 10 4.07 33.97 -14.54
C ALA A 10 3.10 34.57 -13.51
N GLU A 11 2.45 35.69 -13.83
CA GLU A 11 1.41 36.28 -12.98
C GLU A 11 0.27 35.30 -12.74
N MET A 12 -0.14 34.54 -13.77
CA MET A 12 -1.23 33.59 -13.66
C MET A 12 -0.86 32.37 -12.81
N LEU A 13 0.31 31.79 -13.04
CA LEU A 13 0.79 30.61 -12.31
C LEU A 13 1.10 30.92 -10.84
N GLN A 14 1.61 32.12 -10.55
CA GLN A 14 2.00 32.52 -9.20
C GLN A 14 0.93 33.35 -8.48
N GLN A 15 -0.18 33.68 -9.15
CA GLN A 15 -1.31 34.46 -8.60
C GLN A 15 -0.91 35.80 -7.98
N ARG A 16 0.15 36.43 -8.50
CA ARG A 16 0.72 37.69 -8.02
C ARG A 16 1.04 38.62 -9.19
N ASN A 17 1.03 39.93 -8.95
CA ASN A 17 1.23 40.94 -9.99
C ASN A 17 2.59 41.67 -9.91
N ASP A 18 3.47 41.27 -9.00
CA ASP A 18 4.78 41.85 -8.74
C ASP A 18 5.91 40.96 -9.24
N VAL A 19 5.71 40.36 -10.41
CA VAL A 19 6.70 39.56 -11.12
C VAL A 19 6.86 40.03 -12.55
N ILE A 20 8.08 39.94 -13.06
CA ILE A 20 8.39 40.06 -14.48
C ILE A 20 8.95 38.72 -14.95
N ALA A 21 8.54 38.29 -16.13
CA ALA A 21 9.05 37.06 -16.70
C ALA A 21 9.44 37.20 -18.16
N ARG A 22 10.48 36.44 -18.51
CA ARG A 22 11.11 36.37 -19.81
C ARG A 22 11.30 34.92 -20.19
N ARG A 23 11.07 34.58 -21.46
CA ARG A 23 11.48 33.28 -21.99
C ARG A 23 12.95 33.33 -22.39
N ASP A 24 13.74 32.39 -21.91
CA ASP A 24 15.07 32.13 -22.47
C ASP A 24 14.91 31.40 -23.81
N SER A 25 15.29 32.06 -24.90
CA SER A 25 15.15 31.52 -26.25
C SER A 25 16.11 30.36 -26.54
N ARG A 26 17.17 30.18 -25.74
CA ARG A 26 18.17 29.10 -25.92
C ARG A 26 17.75 27.83 -25.20
N LEU A 27 17.28 27.97 -23.96
CA LEU A 27 16.94 26.85 -23.08
C LEU A 27 15.43 26.55 -23.04
N GLY A 28 14.60 27.43 -23.60
CA GLY A 28 13.14 27.32 -23.55
C GLY A 28 12.53 27.61 -22.17
N GLN A 29 13.36 27.92 -21.17
CA GLN A 29 12.98 28.15 -19.78
C GLN A 29 12.27 29.49 -19.57
N LEU A 30 11.40 29.57 -18.55
CA LEU A 30 10.77 30.81 -18.12
C LEU A 30 11.57 31.37 -16.92
N LEU A 31 12.25 32.49 -17.13
CA LEU A 31 12.95 33.21 -16.09
C LEU A 31 11.98 34.20 -15.46
N VAL A 32 11.79 34.14 -14.14
CA VAL A 32 10.88 35.01 -13.38
C VAL A 32 11.65 35.74 -12.30
N ALA A 33 11.43 37.05 -12.17
CA ALA A 33 12.01 37.88 -11.12
C ALA A 33 10.93 38.77 -10.48
N PRO A 34 11.06 39.10 -9.18
CA PRO A 34 10.19 40.08 -8.55
C PRO A 34 10.36 41.47 -9.19
N CYS A 35 9.29 42.26 -9.26
CA CYS A 35 9.33 43.65 -9.70
C CYS A 35 8.65 44.57 -8.67
N LYS A 36 9.04 45.85 -8.61
CA LYS A 36 8.39 46.80 -7.72
C LYS A 36 6.98 47.11 -8.22
N THR A 37 5.99 46.94 -7.35
CA THR A 37 4.61 47.37 -7.59
C THR A 37 4.15 48.27 -6.46
N ASN A 38 3.13 49.08 -6.73
CA ASN A 38 2.53 49.99 -5.75
C ASN A 38 1.65 49.25 -4.71
N GLY A 39 1.66 47.92 -4.71
CA GLY A 39 0.90 47.06 -3.82
C GLY A 39 0.75 45.65 -4.40
N ILE A 40 0.82 44.62 -3.55
CA ILE A 40 0.56 43.24 -3.96
C ILE A 40 -0.95 43.09 -4.13
N THR A 41 -1.40 42.90 -5.37
CA THR A 41 -2.78 42.50 -5.65
C THR A 41 -2.76 41.01 -5.89
N LEU A 42 -3.23 40.23 -4.91
CA LEU A 42 -3.48 38.80 -5.08
C LEU A 42 -4.56 38.64 -6.16
N LYS A 43 -4.17 38.09 -7.32
CA LYS A 43 -5.13 37.74 -8.37
C LYS A 43 -5.66 36.35 -8.04
N ASN A 44 -6.86 36.27 -7.47
CA ASN A 44 -7.57 34.99 -7.40
C ASN A 44 -7.97 34.59 -8.81
N ILE A 45 -7.25 33.61 -9.36
CA ILE A 45 -7.58 33.04 -10.66
C ILE A 45 -8.47 31.84 -10.42
N GLU A 46 -9.73 31.98 -10.80
CA GLU A 46 -10.68 30.89 -10.78
C GLU A 46 -10.53 30.09 -12.08
N PHE A 47 -10.05 28.86 -11.98
CA PHE A 47 -10.04 27.95 -13.11
C PHE A 47 -11.48 27.52 -13.39
N SER A 48 -12.02 27.93 -14.54
CA SER A 48 -13.38 27.58 -14.96
C SER A 48 -13.37 26.53 -16.08
N GLY A 49 -14.51 25.86 -16.25
CA GLY A 49 -14.73 24.90 -17.34
C GLY A 49 -13.88 23.62 -17.23
N GLY A 50 -13.45 23.10 -18.38
CA GLY A 50 -12.85 21.76 -18.48
C GLY A 50 -11.52 21.56 -17.74
N LEU A 51 -10.80 22.63 -17.40
CA LEU A 51 -9.54 22.52 -16.65
C LEU A 51 -9.78 22.12 -15.19
N LYS A 52 -10.80 22.73 -14.54
CA LYS A 52 -11.25 22.35 -13.20
C LYS A 52 -11.71 20.90 -13.16
N GLY A 53 -12.50 20.48 -14.17
CA GLY A 53 -12.96 19.10 -14.29
C GLY A 53 -11.82 18.08 -14.36
N LYS A 54 -10.73 18.39 -15.09
CA LYS A 54 -9.56 17.51 -15.15
C LYS A 54 -8.86 17.36 -13.80
N PHE A 55 -8.66 18.45 -13.06
CA PHE A 55 -8.06 18.38 -11.73
C PHE A 55 -8.93 17.62 -10.73
N GLU A 56 -10.26 17.77 -10.78
CA GLU A 56 -11.16 16.98 -9.93
C GLU A 56 -11.11 15.48 -10.27
N ILE A 57 -11.04 15.12 -11.57
CA ILE A 57 -10.89 13.73 -11.99
C ILE A 57 -9.56 13.15 -11.50
N GLU A 58 -8.46 13.87 -11.68
CA GLU A 58 -7.14 13.44 -11.19
C GLU A 58 -7.13 13.30 -9.66
N ARG A 59 -7.78 14.22 -8.94
CA ARG A 59 -7.95 14.11 -7.49
C ARG A 59 -8.70 12.84 -7.10
N ILE A 60 -9.84 12.58 -7.73
CA ILE A 60 -10.66 11.37 -7.48
C ILE A 60 -9.86 10.10 -7.79
N ASN A 61 -9.13 10.07 -8.91
CA ASN A 61 -8.31 8.91 -9.28
C ASN A 61 -7.21 8.64 -8.25
N ALA A 62 -6.52 9.69 -7.78
CA ALA A 62 -5.48 9.56 -6.77
C ALA A 62 -6.05 9.10 -5.42
N GLU A 63 -7.22 9.62 -5.01
CA GLU A 63 -7.92 9.17 -3.81
C GLU A 63 -8.30 7.68 -3.91
N LEU A 64 -8.87 7.25 -5.05
CA LEU A 64 -9.22 5.85 -5.30
C LEU A 64 -8.00 4.91 -5.29
N GLU A 65 -6.87 5.35 -5.85
CA GLU A 65 -5.63 4.57 -5.84
C GLU A 65 -5.11 4.37 -4.40
N LEU A 66 -5.16 5.41 -3.57
CA LEU A 66 -4.76 5.34 -2.17
C LEU A 66 -5.70 4.42 -1.36
N GLU A 67 -7.01 4.55 -1.54
CA GLU A 67 -7.99 3.68 -0.87
C GLU A 67 -7.82 2.22 -1.30
N GLY A 68 -7.62 1.96 -2.59
CA GLY A 68 -7.37 0.62 -3.12
C GLY A 68 -6.12 -0.01 -2.50
N GLN A 69 -5.03 0.77 -2.39
CA GLN A 69 -3.79 0.30 -1.77
C GLN A 69 -3.97 0.01 -0.27
N GLN A 70 -4.72 0.84 0.45
CA GLN A 70 -5.01 0.61 1.86
C GLN A 70 -5.80 -0.68 2.08
N LEU A 71 -6.82 -0.92 1.25
CA LEU A 71 -7.63 -2.12 1.30
C LEU A 71 -6.79 -3.37 1.01
N ALA A 72 -5.94 -3.31 -0.02
CA ALA A 72 -5.03 -4.41 -0.36
C ALA A 72 -4.07 -4.73 0.80
N ASN A 73 -3.48 -3.70 1.43
CA ASN A 73 -2.60 -3.88 2.57
C ASN A 73 -3.33 -4.48 3.79
N GLN A 74 -4.60 -4.15 3.99
CA GLN A 74 -5.41 -4.74 5.05
C GLN A 74 -5.69 -6.23 4.80
N LEU A 75 -6.06 -6.58 3.55
CA LEU A 75 -6.28 -7.97 3.16
C LEU A 75 -5.03 -8.84 3.34
N VAL A 76 -3.85 -8.31 2.99
CA VAL A 76 -2.57 -9.03 3.19
C VAL A 76 -2.36 -9.34 4.67
N LYS A 77 -2.58 -8.37 5.56
CA LYS A 77 -2.44 -8.59 7.01
C LYS A 77 -3.41 -9.63 7.55
N GLU A 78 -4.64 -9.65 7.06
CA GLU A 78 -5.64 -10.64 7.46
C GLU A 78 -5.25 -12.04 6.98
N LEU A 79 -4.71 -12.16 5.76
CA LEU A 79 -4.20 -13.43 5.22
C LEU A 79 -3.02 -13.96 6.03
N ASP A 80 -2.05 -13.10 6.37
CA ASP A 80 -0.89 -13.49 7.19
C ASP A 80 -1.33 -14.05 8.55
N GLN A 81 -2.31 -13.39 9.20
CA GLN A 81 -2.86 -13.87 10.48
C GLN A 81 -3.57 -15.22 10.36
N VAL A 82 -4.30 -15.43 9.27
CA VAL A 82 -4.97 -16.71 9.01
C VAL A 82 -3.93 -17.81 8.74
N GLU A 83 -2.88 -17.51 7.97
CA GLU A 83 -1.79 -18.44 7.72
C GLU A 83 -1.10 -18.88 9.01
N ASP A 84 -0.70 -17.92 9.84
CA ASP A 84 -0.07 -18.19 11.14
C ASP A 84 -0.96 -19.09 12.02
N SER A 85 -2.26 -18.80 12.07
CA SER A 85 -3.23 -19.61 12.83
C SER A 85 -3.35 -21.03 12.31
N ILE A 86 -3.36 -21.21 10.98
CA ILE A 86 -3.42 -22.54 10.36
C ILE A 86 -2.13 -23.32 10.65
N GLN A 87 -0.97 -22.69 10.50
CA GLN A 87 0.32 -23.33 10.77
C GLN A 87 0.43 -23.80 12.23
N GLU A 88 -0.02 -22.98 13.19
CA GLU A 88 -0.02 -23.36 14.61
C GLU A 88 -0.94 -24.57 14.88
N LYS A 89 -2.15 -24.58 14.28
CA LYS A 89 -3.09 -25.70 14.42
C LYS A 89 -2.53 -26.99 13.82
N LEU A 90 -1.91 -26.90 12.65
CA LEU A 90 -1.28 -28.06 12.00
C LEU A 90 -0.17 -28.65 12.84
N LYS A 91 0.69 -27.79 13.42
CA LYS A 91 1.76 -28.21 14.33
C LYS A 91 1.23 -28.96 15.55
N LYS A 92 0.22 -28.40 16.22
CA LYS A 92 -0.42 -29.06 17.38
C LYS A 92 -1.04 -30.40 17.00
N HIS A 93 -1.67 -30.47 15.83
CA HIS A 93 -2.27 -31.71 15.35
C HIS A 93 -1.23 -32.79 15.03
N SER A 94 -0.11 -32.43 14.40
CA SER A 94 0.98 -33.37 14.12
C SER A 94 1.60 -33.94 15.40
N GLU A 95 1.84 -33.10 16.40
CA GLU A 95 2.37 -33.54 17.70
C GLU A 95 1.41 -34.54 18.38
N SER A 96 0.10 -34.25 18.35
CA SER A 96 -0.92 -35.17 18.88
C SER A 96 -0.95 -36.50 18.14
N LEU A 97 -0.74 -36.50 16.83
CA LEU A 97 -0.75 -37.72 16.01
C LEU A 97 0.48 -38.60 16.31
N GLU A 98 1.65 -38.00 16.51
CA GLU A 98 2.86 -38.71 16.93
C GLU A 98 2.70 -39.41 18.27
N ILE A 99 2.12 -38.71 19.26
CA ILE A 99 1.83 -39.28 20.58
C ILE A 99 0.88 -40.47 20.44
N ASN A 100 -0.21 -40.32 19.69
CA ASN A 100 -1.19 -41.39 19.51
C ASN A 100 -0.56 -42.63 18.85
N ASN A 101 0.25 -42.43 17.80
CA ASN A 101 1.01 -43.50 17.17
C ASN A 101 1.98 -44.19 18.15
N HIS A 102 2.59 -43.44 19.08
CA HIS A 102 3.48 -44.02 20.07
C HIS A 102 2.72 -44.87 21.09
N VAL A 103 1.56 -44.39 21.55
CA VAL A 103 0.66 -45.13 22.47
C VAL A 103 0.19 -46.44 21.84
N HIS A 104 -0.24 -46.41 20.56
CA HIS A 104 -0.63 -47.61 19.84
C HIS A 104 0.50 -48.65 19.77
N ARG A 105 1.73 -48.21 19.44
CA ARG A 105 2.90 -49.10 19.43
C ARG A 105 3.19 -49.72 20.80
N TYR A 106 3.08 -48.95 21.88
CA TYR A 106 3.26 -49.49 23.23
C TYR A 106 2.18 -50.51 23.60
N SER A 107 0.93 -50.25 23.23
CA SER A 107 -0.18 -51.18 23.46
C SER A 107 0.07 -52.53 22.76
N ASP A 108 0.49 -52.51 21.50
CA ASP A 108 0.83 -53.71 20.74
C ASP A 108 1.97 -54.50 21.40
N TYR A 109 2.99 -53.81 21.90
CA TYR A 109 4.11 -54.43 22.60
C TYR A 109 3.67 -55.14 23.89
N ILE A 110 2.85 -54.47 24.71
CA ILE A 110 2.30 -55.05 25.95
C ILE A 110 1.45 -56.28 25.63
N ASN A 111 0.60 -56.20 24.60
CA ASN A 111 -0.24 -57.34 24.19
C ASN A 111 0.60 -58.55 23.79
N ARG A 112 1.71 -58.34 23.06
CA ARG A 112 2.66 -59.42 22.72
C ARG A 112 3.32 -60.03 23.95
N ILE A 113 3.79 -59.21 24.91
CA ILE A 113 4.38 -59.73 26.16
C ILE A 113 3.38 -60.59 26.92
N ASN A 114 2.15 -60.08 27.08
CA ASN A 114 1.11 -60.79 27.80
C ASN A 114 0.79 -62.15 27.14
N HIS A 115 0.75 -62.20 25.80
CA HIS A 115 0.55 -63.44 25.06
C HIS A 115 1.65 -64.47 25.35
N TYR A 116 2.93 -64.08 25.23
CA TYR A 116 4.05 -64.99 25.52
C TYR A 116 4.11 -65.44 26.99
N GLN A 117 3.73 -64.59 27.95
CA GLN A 117 3.67 -64.98 29.36
C GLN A 117 2.59 -66.04 29.63
N VAL A 118 1.46 -65.98 28.92
CA VAL A 118 0.42 -67.02 29.01
C VAL A 118 0.93 -68.33 28.42
N GLU A 119 1.61 -68.29 27.28
CA GLU A 119 2.17 -69.50 26.65
C GLU A 119 3.23 -70.20 27.53
N ILE A 120 4.13 -69.44 28.17
CA ILE A 120 5.15 -70.01 29.07
C ILE A 120 4.52 -70.68 30.30
N ARG A 121 3.39 -70.17 30.82
CA ARG A 121 2.72 -70.77 32.00
C ARG A 121 2.00 -72.09 31.71
N ILE A 122 1.81 -72.46 30.45
CA ILE A 122 1.06 -73.66 30.04
C ILE A 122 1.99 -74.88 29.79
N ILE A 123 3.31 -74.66 29.71
CA ILE A 123 4.35 -75.69 29.53
C ILE A 123 4.91 -76.13 30.90
#